data_AF-A0A7Z8L743-F1
#
_entry.id   AF-A0A7Z8L743-F1
#
_cell.length_a   1.000
_cell.length_b   1.000
_cell.length_c   1.000
_cell.angle_alpha   90.00
_cell.angle_beta   90.00
_cell.angle_gamma   90.00
#
_symmetry.space_group_name_H-M   'P 1'
#
loop_
_entity.id
_entity.type
_entity.pdbx_description
1 polymer ?
#
loop_
_entity_poly.entity_id
_entity_poly.type
_entity_poly.pdbx_seq_one_letter_code
_entity_poly.pdbx_strand_id
1 'polypeptide(L)'
;MIRTPLRPLARVLRAREVGENPDLIERENRRLRLEAARDQARSRAEGRLVVLSLIFVCALVVLSARMGLLAATEPVALSPGISEDISSARADIVDRHGRVLATNLATHALYAETRRMVAPEQAARELARIFPDIDAERMAARFTDPNRRFIWIRTRLSPEQKQAVRDIGEPGLMFGPREMRVYPNGRMAAHIMGGASFGQQGVRAAEVIGVAGIELFFEDRLRDPDQIDQPLELSLDLTVQATVTEVLEGGKKMLNARGATAVLMDVHTGEVISLVSLPDFDPNNRPAPPTEGEPA
;
A
#
# COMPACT_ATOMS: atom_id res chain seq x y z
N MET A 1 32.15 -27.89 57.09
CA MET A 1 33.24 -28.45 56.25
C MET A 1 34.39 -28.87 57.15
N ILE A 2 34.62 -30.17 57.31
CA ILE A 2 35.78 -30.70 58.02
C ILE A 2 36.98 -30.51 57.07
N ARG A 3 37.89 -29.58 57.39
CA ARG A 3 39.09 -29.36 56.57
C ARG A 3 40.05 -30.51 56.81
N THR A 4 40.32 -31.30 55.79
CA THR A 4 41.28 -32.42 55.87
C THR A 4 42.69 -31.84 56.05
N PRO A 5 43.40 -32.16 57.16
CA PRO A 5 44.69 -31.55 57.46
C PRO A 5 45.75 -31.91 56.41
N LEU A 6 46.69 -30.98 56.20
CA LEU A 6 47.76 -31.13 55.20
C LEU A 6 48.57 -32.42 55.38
N ARG A 7 48.75 -32.83 56.63
CA ARG A 7 49.38 -34.08 57.08
C ARG A 7 48.47 -34.70 58.14
N PRO A 8 47.84 -35.88 57.93
CA PRO A 8 46.99 -36.50 58.94
C PRO A 8 47.88 -37.10 60.04
N LEU A 9 48.32 -36.25 60.97
CA LEU A 9 49.29 -36.60 62.01
C LEU A 9 48.86 -37.83 62.81
N ALA A 10 47.58 -37.98 63.12
CA ALA A 10 47.07 -39.17 63.80
C ALA A 10 47.29 -40.48 63.02
N ARG A 11 47.15 -40.46 61.68
CA ARG A 11 47.35 -41.64 60.83
C ARG A 11 48.84 -41.91 60.59
N VAL A 12 49.64 -40.84 60.47
CA VAL A 12 51.10 -40.91 60.29
C VAL A 12 51.82 -41.40 61.55
N LEU A 13 51.39 -40.96 62.74
CA LEU A 13 51.95 -41.39 64.01
C LEU A 13 51.63 -42.87 64.29
N ARG A 14 50.38 -43.29 64.04
CA ARG A 14 49.97 -44.70 64.18
C ARG A 14 50.71 -45.64 63.21
N ALA A 15 50.92 -45.19 61.97
CA ALA A 15 51.70 -45.95 60.98
C ALA A 15 53.16 -46.13 61.43
N ARG A 16 53.76 -45.10 62.05
CA ARG A 16 55.12 -45.19 62.62
C ARG A 16 55.20 -46.13 63.82
N GLU A 17 54.19 -46.17 64.69
CA GLU A 17 54.13 -47.10 65.83
C GLU A 17 54.04 -48.57 65.38
N VAL A 18 53.39 -48.82 64.24
CA VAL A 18 53.20 -50.17 63.66
C VAL A 18 54.35 -50.55 62.70
N GLY A 19 55.32 -49.66 62.46
CA GLY A 19 56.48 -49.90 61.58
C GLY A 19 56.20 -49.74 60.09
N GLU A 20 55.05 -49.17 59.71
CA GLU A 20 54.69 -48.89 58.31
C GLU A 20 55.34 -47.58 57.82
N ASN A 21 55.68 -47.53 56.53
CA ASN A 21 56.32 -46.36 55.94
C ASN A 21 55.33 -45.18 55.82
N PRO A 22 55.53 -44.07 56.55
CA PRO A 22 54.64 -42.91 56.55
C PRO A 22 54.57 -42.18 55.19
N ASP A 23 55.58 -42.35 54.32
CA ASP A 23 55.63 -41.71 53.00
C ASP A 23 54.53 -42.23 52.06
N LEU A 24 54.06 -43.45 52.27
CA LEU A 24 52.96 -44.03 51.49
C LEU A 24 51.64 -43.28 51.76
N ILE A 25 51.40 -42.90 53.02
CA ILE A 25 50.21 -42.13 53.43
C ILE A 25 50.26 -40.70 52.88
N GLU A 26 51.46 -40.11 52.80
CA GLU A 26 51.63 -38.78 52.20
C GLU A 26 51.44 -38.79 50.68
N ARG A 27 51.95 -39.83 49.99
CA ARG A 27 51.72 -40.05 48.56
C ARG A 27 50.23 -40.27 48.25
N GLU A 28 49.53 -41.06 49.06
CA GLU A 28 48.08 -41.27 48.93
C GLU A 28 47.30 -39.96 49.08
N ASN A 29 47.58 -39.16 50.12
CA ASN A 29 46.91 -37.87 50.32
C ASN A 29 47.23 -36.86 49.20
N ARG A 30 48.47 -36.86 48.69
CA ARG A 30 48.84 -35.99 47.56
C ARG A 30 48.10 -36.39 46.29
N ARG A 31 47.97 -37.69 46.02
CA ARG A 31 47.20 -38.23 44.90
C ARG A 31 45.72 -37.85 44.98
N LEU A 32 45.08 -38.08 46.13
CA LEU A 32 43.66 -37.74 46.34
C LEU A 32 43.38 -36.25 46.16
N ARG A 33 44.32 -35.37 46.56
CA ARG A 33 44.20 -33.92 46.32
C ARG A 33 44.30 -33.55 44.85
N LEU A 34 45.21 -34.17 44.11
CA LEU A 34 45.36 -33.93 42.67
C LEU A 34 44.13 -34.43 41.91
N GLU A 35 43.58 -35.57 42.29
CA GLU A 35 42.32 -36.11 41.75
C GLU A 35 41.15 -35.16 42.05
N ALA A 36 40.98 -34.73 43.30
CA ALA A 36 39.93 -33.77 43.68
C ALA A 36 40.07 -32.40 42.98
N ALA A 37 41.30 -31.90 42.81
CA ALA A 37 41.55 -30.66 42.08
C ALA A 37 41.23 -30.80 40.58
N ARG A 38 41.55 -31.96 39.98
CA ARG A 38 41.21 -32.27 38.58
C ARG A 38 39.70 -32.38 38.39
N ASP A 39 38.99 -33.02 39.31
CA ASP A 39 37.54 -33.17 39.24
C ASP A 39 36.82 -31.83 39.43
N GLN A 40 37.31 -30.97 40.33
CA GLN A 40 36.81 -29.60 40.46
C GLN A 40 37.06 -28.75 39.21
N ALA A 41 38.24 -28.87 38.58
CA ALA A 41 38.55 -28.16 37.35
C ALA A 41 37.67 -28.65 36.19
N ARG A 42 37.45 -29.96 36.09
CA ARG A 42 36.57 -30.59 35.10
C ARG A 42 35.12 -30.17 35.27
N SER A 43 34.58 -30.24 36.48
CA SER A 43 33.20 -29.80 36.79
C SER A 43 32.97 -28.32 36.45
N ARG A 44 33.97 -27.45 36.72
CA ARG A 44 33.90 -26.03 36.32
C ARG A 44 33.93 -25.84 34.80
N ALA A 45 34.74 -26.63 34.09
CA ALA A 45 34.81 -26.57 32.63
C ALA A 45 33.52 -27.09 31.98
N GLU A 46 33.01 -28.24 32.43
CA GLU A 46 31.73 -28.80 31.98
C GLU A 46 30.56 -27.86 32.29
N GLY A 47 30.52 -27.25 33.48
CA GLY A 47 29.51 -26.25 33.81
C GLY A 47 29.55 -25.01 32.90
N ARG A 48 30.75 -24.51 32.57
CA ARG A 48 30.90 -23.38 31.62
C ARG A 48 30.45 -23.74 30.21
N LEU A 49 30.79 -24.94 29.73
CA LEU A 49 30.38 -25.42 28.42
C LEU A 49 28.85 -25.58 28.33
N VAL A 50 28.22 -26.11 29.37
CA VAL A 50 26.75 -26.24 29.43
C VAL A 50 26.09 -24.86 29.40
N VAL A 51 26.57 -23.90 30.18
CA VAL A 51 26.02 -22.52 30.17
C VAL A 51 26.19 -21.86 28.80
N LEU A 52 27.36 -21.99 28.17
CA LEU A 52 27.59 -21.45 26.83
C LEU A 52 26.69 -22.11 25.78
N SER A 53 26.52 -23.44 25.85
CA SER A 53 25.63 -24.17 24.93
C SER A 53 24.17 -23.73 25.10
N LEU A 54 23.72 -23.50 26.33
CA LEU A 54 22.36 -23.05 26.62
C LEU A 54 22.12 -21.64 26.05
N ILE A 55 23.06 -20.71 26.25
CA ILE A 55 22.97 -19.35 25.69
C ILE A 55 22.91 -19.39 24.16
N PHE A 56 23.74 -20.23 23.54
CA PHE A 56 23.77 -20.38 22.09
C PHE A 56 22.46 -20.94 21.53
N VAL A 57 21.89 -21.97 22.17
CA VAL A 57 20.59 -22.54 21.79
C VAL A 57 19.47 -21.51 21.96
N CYS A 58 19.46 -20.76 23.07
CA CYS A 58 18.49 -19.68 23.28
C CYS A 58 18.57 -18.60 22.19
N ALA A 59 19.78 -18.18 21.79
CA ALA A 59 19.97 -17.20 20.72
C ALA A 59 19.45 -17.73 19.37
N LEU A 60 19.71 -18.99 19.05
CA LEU A 60 19.21 -19.64 17.83
C LEU A 60 17.68 -19.72 17.81
N VAL A 61 17.04 -20.04 18.93
CA VAL A 61 15.58 -20.08 19.05
C VAL A 61 14.98 -18.69 18.81
N VAL A 62 15.56 -17.64 19.39
CA VAL A 62 15.10 -16.25 19.17
C VAL A 62 15.25 -15.84 17.71
N LEU A 63 16.39 -16.15 17.07
CA LEU A 63 16.59 -15.85 15.65
C LEU A 63 15.57 -16.57 14.77
N SER A 64 15.37 -17.87 15.02
CA SER A 64 14.46 -18.71 14.23
C SER A 64 13.01 -18.24 14.37
N ALA A 65 12.58 -17.92 15.59
CA ALA A 65 11.27 -17.34 15.85
C ALA A 65 11.08 -16.00 15.13
N ARG A 66 12.10 -15.13 15.15
CA ARG A 66 12.03 -13.83 14.48
C ARG A 66 11.96 -13.97 12.96
N MET A 67 12.73 -14.87 12.36
CA MET A 67 12.67 -15.14 10.92
C MET A 67 11.34 -15.78 10.52
N GLY A 68 10.79 -16.70 11.33
CA GLY A 68 9.47 -17.29 11.08
C GLY A 68 8.36 -16.24 11.12
N LEU A 69 8.41 -15.31 12.08
CA LEU A 69 7.45 -14.20 12.15
C LEU A 69 7.54 -13.30 10.92
N LEU A 70 8.76 -12.97 10.47
CA LEU A 70 8.99 -12.14 9.28
C LEU A 70 8.58 -12.84 7.97
N ALA A 71 8.68 -14.17 7.90
CA ALA A 71 8.24 -14.92 6.73
C ALA A 71 6.71 -15.05 6.64
N ALA A 72 6.00 -14.99 7.77
CA ALA A 72 4.54 -15.06 7.83
C ALA A 72 3.85 -13.71 7.54
N THR A 73 4.57 -12.60 7.69
CA THR A 73 4.10 -11.28 7.28
C THR A 73 4.32 -11.07 5.80
N GLU A 74 3.30 -10.57 5.08
CA GLU A 74 3.47 -10.15 3.69
C GLU A 74 4.62 -9.11 3.59
N PRO A 75 5.48 -9.20 2.56
CA PRO A 75 6.57 -8.25 2.41
C PRO A 75 6.00 -6.87 2.10
N VAL A 76 5.80 -6.05 3.13
CA VAL A 76 5.70 -4.60 2.96
C VAL A 76 7.07 -4.15 2.51
N ALA A 77 7.22 -3.94 1.21
CA ALA A 77 8.41 -3.34 0.64
C ALA A 77 8.53 -1.92 1.21
N LEU A 78 9.26 -1.79 2.33
CA LEU A 78 9.75 -0.50 2.80
C LEU A 78 10.78 -0.02 1.78
N SER A 79 10.30 0.67 0.75
CA SER A 79 11.15 1.45 -0.13
C SER A 79 11.68 2.66 0.65
N PRO A 80 12.99 2.78 0.89
CA PRO A 80 13.56 4.01 1.41
C PRO A 80 13.56 5.04 0.27
N GLY A 81 12.84 6.14 0.44
CA GLY A 81 12.90 7.30 -0.45
C GLY A 81 11.54 7.83 -0.86
N ILE A 82 11.17 8.96 -0.25
CA ILE A 82 10.02 9.83 -0.51
C ILE A 82 8.68 9.14 -0.23
N SER A 83 8.23 9.21 1.02
CA SER A 83 6.81 9.30 1.34
C SER A 83 6.31 10.61 0.74
N GLU A 84 5.85 10.54 -0.51
CA GLU A 84 4.85 11.50 -0.96
C GLU A 84 3.59 11.16 -0.14
N ASP A 85 3.32 11.93 0.92
CA ASP A 85 2.05 11.92 1.67
C ASP A 85 0.91 12.46 0.78
N ILE A 86 0.78 11.89 -0.43
CA ILE A 86 -0.34 12.15 -1.30
C ILE A 86 -1.44 11.24 -0.82
N SER A 87 -2.28 11.77 0.07
CA SER A 87 -3.55 11.12 0.42
C SER A 87 -4.37 10.97 -0.86
N SER A 88 -4.64 9.72 -1.24
CA SER A 88 -5.51 9.40 -2.38
C SER A 88 -6.94 9.10 -1.95
N ALA A 89 -7.12 8.79 -0.67
CA ALA A 89 -8.40 8.41 -0.11
C ALA A 89 -9.36 9.59 -0.03
N ARG A 90 -10.60 9.34 -0.44
CA ARG A 90 -11.67 10.34 -0.53
C ARG A 90 -13.00 9.72 -0.12
N ALA A 91 -13.79 10.36 0.73
CA ALA A 91 -15.07 9.79 1.14
C ALA A 91 -16.02 9.55 -0.06
N ASP A 92 -16.84 8.52 0.04
CA ASP A 92 -17.90 8.25 -0.94
C ASP A 92 -18.98 9.33 -0.88
N ILE A 93 -19.65 9.57 -2.01
CA ILE A 93 -20.84 10.42 -2.05
C ILE A 93 -22.03 9.52 -2.35
N VAL A 94 -23.06 9.62 -1.52
CA VAL A 94 -24.28 8.81 -1.63
C VAL A 94 -25.51 9.69 -1.69
N ASP A 95 -26.57 9.15 -2.27
CA ASP A 95 -27.89 9.78 -2.24
C ASP A 95 -28.58 9.54 -0.88
N ARG A 96 -29.77 10.13 -0.70
CA ARG A 96 -30.53 10.03 0.56
C ARG A 96 -31.00 8.62 0.95
N HIS A 97 -30.84 7.66 0.06
CA HIS A 97 -31.15 6.25 0.28
C HIS A 97 -29.88 5.39 0.35
N GLY A 98 -28.69 6.01 0.44
CA GLY A 98 -27.40 5.33 0.51
C GLY A 98 -26.89 4.79 -0.83
N ARG A 99 -27.49 5.17 -1.97
CA ARG A 99 -27.03 4.74 -3.30
C ARG A 99 -25.81 5.55 -3.71
N VAL A 100 -24.77 4.87 -4.17
CA VAL A 100 -23.50 5.50 -4.54
C VAL A 100 -23.68 6.43 -5.75
N LEU A 101 -23.26 7.68 -5.58
CA LEU A 101 -23.16 8.71 -6.63
C LEU A 101 -21.72 8.90 -7.10
N ALA A 102 -20.75 8.85 -6.19
CA ALA A 102 -19.33 8.81 -6.51
C ALA A 102 -18.56 7.94 -5.51
N THR A 103 -17.59 7.21 -6.02
CA THR A 103 -16.70 6.35 -5.23
C THR A 103 -15.31 6.30 -5.85
N ASN A 104 -14.33 5.74 -5.14
CA ASN A 104 -12.98 5.56 -5.65
C ASN A 104 -12.76 4.14 -6.14
N LEU A 105 -12.06 4.01 -7.24
CA LEU A 105 -11.63 2.73 -7.79
C LEU A 105 -10.10 2.68 -7.84
N ALA A 106 -9.54 1.61 -7.28
CA ALA A 106 -8.12 1.33 -7.42
C ALA A 106 -7.77 1.07 -8.89
N THR A 107 -6.80 1.81 -9.41
CA THR A 107 -6.29 1.69 -10.77
C THR A 107 -4.76 1.75 -10.76
N HIS A 108 -4.17 1.64 -11.94
CA HIS A 108 -2.73 1.74 -12.11
C HIS A 108 -2.43 2.70 -13.25
N ALA A 109 -1.43 3.56 -13.05
CA ALA A 109 -0.82 4.29 -14.14
C ALA A 109 0.29 3.45 -14.78
N LEU A 110 0.49 3.66 -16.07
CA LEU A 110 1.56 3.08 -16.86
C LEU A 110 2.62 4.13 -17.16
N TYR A 111 3.86 3.81 -16.84
CA TYR A 111 5.02 4.61 -17.19
C TYR A 111 6.16 3.72 -17.68
N ALA A 112 7.09 4.33 -18.42
CA ALA A 112 8.31 3.65 -18.87
C ALA A 112 9.55 4.25 -18.20
N GLU A 113 10.43 3.35 -17.73
CA GLU A 113 11.81 3.63 -17.36
C GLU A 113 12.72 3.24 -18.53
N THR A 114 13.05 4.21 -19.38
CA THR A 114 13.78 4.00 -20.65
C THR A 114 15.10 3.24 -20.47
N ARG A 115 15.83 3.47 -19.36
CA ARG A 115 17.10 2.80 -19.04
C ARG A 115 16.98 1.30 -18.77
N ARG A 116 15.77 0.84 -18.47
CA ARG A 116 15.47 -0.57 -18.19
C ARG A 116 14.78 -1.23 -19.37
N MET A 117 14.52 -0.49 -20.44
CA MET A 117 13.91 -1.03 -21.63
C MET A 117 14.91 -1.89 -22.40
N VAL A 118 14.48 -3.09 -22.80
CA VAL A 118 15.28 -4.02 -23.61
C VAL A 118 14.95 -3.85 -25.09
N ALA A 119 13.67 -3.78 -25.44
CA ALA A 119 13.19 -3.69 -26.82
C ALA A 119 12.18 -2.52 -26.98
N PRO A 120 12.64 -1.26 -26.94
CA PRO A 120 11.77 -0.08 -26.92
C PRO A 120 10.84 0.02 -28.14
N GLU A 121 11.33 -0.31 -29.34
CA GLU A 121 10.51 -0.27 -30.56
C GLU A 121 9.41 -1.34 -30.57
N GLN A 122 9.72 -2.55 -30.07
CA GLN A 122 8.73 -3.62 -29.95
C GLN A 122 7.68 -3.26 -28.91
N ALA A 123 8.11 -2.78 -27.74
CA ALA A 123 7.22 -2.31 -26.69
C ALA A 123 6.27 -1.22 -27.20
N ALA A 124 6.75 -0.25 -27.98
CA ALA A 124 5.91 0.78 -28.57
C ALA A 124 4.85 0.22 -29.55
N ARG A 125 5.22 -0.76 -30.39
CA ARG A 125 4.27 -1.43 -31.30
C ARG A 125 3.21 -2.23 -30.56
N GLU A 126 3.59 -2.99 -29.53
CA GLU A 126 2.63 -3.76 -28.74
C GLU A 126 1.71 -2.83 -27.92
N LEU A 127 2.25 -1.74 -27.36
CA LEU A 127 1.44 -0.73 -26.68
C LEU A 127 0.42 -0.08 -27.61
N ALA A 128 0.77 0.20 -28.86
CA ALA A 128 -0.17 0.74 -29.85
C ALA A 128 -1.27 -0.26 -30.24
N ARG A 129 -1.04 -1.58 -30.11
CA ARG A 129 -2.10 -2.59 -30.28
C ARG A 129 -3.09 -2.60 -29.12
N ILE A 130 -2.61 -2.39 -27.89
CA ILE A 130 -3.45 -2.35 -26.69
C ILE A 130 -4.19 -1.01 -26.60
N PHE A 131 -3.53 0.07 -27.00
CA PHE A 131 -4.04 1.45 -26.91
C PHE A 131 -4.08 2.08 -28.30
N PRO A 132 -5.24 2.03 -28.98
CA PRO A 132 -5.39 2.57 -30.34
C PRO A 132 -5.14 4.07 -30.48
N ASP A 133 -5.17 4.81 -29.36
CA ASP A 133 -4.87 6.23 -29.29
C ASP A 133 -3.36 6.56 -29.32
N ILE A 134 -2.49 5.54 -29.24
CA ILE A 134 -1.03 5.71 -29.19
C ILE A 134 -0.40 5.47 -30.57
N ASP A 135 0.35 6.46 -31.03
CA ASP A 135 1.23 6.34 -32.20
C ASP A 135 2.53 5.60 -31.82
N ALA A 136 2.74 4.43 -32.44
CA ALA A 136 3.88 3.57 -32.17
C ALA A 136 5.22 4.23 -32.53
N GLU A 137 5.32 4.96 -33.63
CA GLU A 137 6.57 5.57 -34.08
C GLU A 137 6.97 6.70 -33.13
N ARG A 138 6.00 7.55 -32.79
CA ARG A 138 6.22 8.64 -31.83
C ARG A 138 6.59 8.12 -30.45
N MET A 139 5.97 7.02 -30.01
CA MET A 139 6.29 6.42 -28.71
C MET A 139 7.67 5.76 -28.71
N ALA A 140 8.03 5.03 -29.77
CA ALA A 140 9.36 4.44 -29.92
C ALA A 140 10.46 5.51 -29.84
N ALA A 141 10.29 6.63 -30.57
CA ALA A 141 11.22 7.75 -30.53
C ALA A 141 11.39 8.34 -29.12
N ARG A 142 10.31 8.39 -28.34
CA ARG A 142 10.37 8.84 -26.93
C ARG A 142 11.12 7.84 -26.06
N PHE A 143 10.95 6.54 -26.28
CA PHE A 143 11.63 5.49 -25.51
C PHE A 143 13.14 5.42 -25.77
N THR A 144 13.57 5.70 -27.01
CA THR A 144 14.98 5.68 -27.41
C THR A 144 15.74 6.97 -27.09
N ASP A 145 15.05 8.04 -26.67
CA ASP A 145 15.68 9.32 -26.34
C ASP A 145 16.57 9.19 -25.08
N PRO A 146 17.91 9.36 -25.20
CA PRO A 146 18.84 9.17 -24.09
C PRO A 146 18.68 10.21 -22.97
N ASN A 147 18.02 11.34 -23.24
CA ASN A 147 17.77 12.38 -22.24
C ASN A 147 16.55 12.08 -21.36
N ARG A 148 15.64 11.20 -21.83
CA ARG A 148 14.44 10.82 -21.08
C ARG A 148 14.76 9.60 -20.25
N ARG A 149 14.52 9.69 -18.94
CA ARG A 149 14.63 8.54 -18.02
C ARG A 149 13.29 7.97 -17.60
N PHE A 150 12.25 8.79 -17.70
CA PHE A 150 10.91 8.50 -17.21
C PHE A 150 9.88 9.08 -18.16
N ILE A 151 8.87 8.29 -18.50
CA ILE A 151 7.84 8.67 -19.47
C ILE A 151 6.48 8.18 -18.98
N TRP A 152 5.56 9.13 -18.70
CA TRP A 152 4.15 8.80 -18.52
C TRP A 152 3.56 8.34 -19.86
N ILE A 153 2.96 7.15 -19.86
CA ILE A 153 2.25 6.58 -21.00
C ILE A 153 0.75 6.76 -20.79
N ARG A 154 0.23 6.32 -19.63
CA ARG A 154 -1.20 6.40 -19.31
C ARG A 154 -1.43 6.59 -17.82
N THR A 155 -2.46 7.35 -17.45
CA THR A 155 -2.79 7.64 -16.05
C THR A 155 -3.74 6.64 -15.41
N ARG A 156 -4.52 5.92 -16.23
CA ARG A 156 -5.52 4.94 -15.80
C ARG A 156 -5.45 3.69 -16.68
N LEU A 157 -5.56 2.52 -16.06
CA LEU A 157 -5.60 1.23 -16.73
C LEU A 157 -6.70 0.36 -16.13
N SER A 158 -7.42 -0.35 -16.99
CA SER A 158 -8.27 -1.45 -16.55
C SER A 158 -7.41 -2.66 -16.14
N PRO A 159 -7.92 -3.58 -15.31
CA PRO A 159 -7.22 -4.82 -14.97
C PRO A 159 -6.77 -5.62 -16.20
N GLU A 160 -7.60 -5.67 -17.24
CA GLU A 160 -7.33 -6.37 -18.50
C GLU A 160 -6.20 -5.69 -19.27
N GLN A 161 -6.23 -4.35 -19.37
CA GLN A 161 -5.15 -3.58 -20.01
C GLN A 161 -3.84 -3.73 -19.25
N LYS A 162 -3.88 -3.71 -17.91
CA LYS A 162 -2.70 -3.92 -17.06
C LYS A 162 -2.10 -5.31 -17.33
N GLN A 163 -2.94 -6.35 -17.44
CA GLN A 163 -2.48 -7.69 -17.74
C GLN A 163 -1.88 -7.76 -19.15
N ALA A 164 -2.56 -7.22 -20.16
CA ALA A 164 -2.05 -7.19 -21.54
C ALA A 164 -0.68 -6.50 -21.65
N VAL A 165 -0.47 -5.42 -20.89
CA VAL A 165 0.84 -4.73 -20.85
C VAL A 165 1.90 -5.57 -20.13
N ARG A 166 1.54 -6.33 -19.08
CA ARG A 166 2.47 -7.29 -18.44
C ARG A 166 2.87 -8.41 -19.40
N ASP A 167 1.94 -8.87 -20.23
CA ASP A 167 2.16 -9.95 -21.19
C ASP A 167 3.14 -9.57 -22.31
N ILE A 168 3.40 -8.27 -22.53
CA ILE A 168 4.48 -7.79 -23.42
C ILE A 168 5.85 -8.28 -22.92
N GLY A 169 6.04 -8.42 -21.61
CA GLY A 169 7.29 -8.89 -21.02
C GLY A 169 8.44 -7.87 -21.04
N GLU A 170 8.14 -6.58 -21.25
CA GLU A 170 9.16 -5.52 -21.26
C GLU A 170 9.44 -4.99 -19.84
N PRO A 171 10.63 -5.24 -19.24
CA PRO A 171 10.95 -4.82 -17.87
C PRO A 171 10.98 -3.30 -17.67
N GLY A 172 11.15 -2.51 -18.74
CA GLY A 172 11.08 -1.05 -18.63
C GLY A 172 9.66 -0.49 -18.49
N LEU A 173 8.61 -1.29 -18.71
CA LEU A 173 7.21 -0.89 -18.51
C LEU A 173 6.78 -1.18 -17.07
N MET A 174 6.46 -0.12 -16.34
CA MET A 174 6.22 -0.16 -14.90
C MET A 174 4.85 0.42 -14.56
N PHE A 175 4.31 -0.01 -13.43
CA PHE A 175 2.98 0.39 -12.97
C PHE A 175 3.07 1.14 -11.65
N GLY A 176 2.40 2.29 -11.59
CA GLY A 176 2.23 3.06 -10.36
C GLY A 176 0.82 2.85 -9.81
N PRO A 177 0.64 2.46 -8.53
CA PRO A 177 -0.69 2.38 -7.94
C PRO A 177 -1.33 3.77 -7.90
N ARG A 178 -2.62 3.84 -8.19
CA ARG A 178 -3.42 5.07 -8.17
C ARG A 178 -4.84 4.78 -7.75
N GLU A 179 -5.54 5.79 -7.27
CA GLU A 179 -7.00 5.76 -7.14
C GLU A 179 -7.60 6.71 -8.16
N MET A 180 -8.78 6.38 -8.67
CA MET A 180 -9.53 7.27 -9.54
C MET A 180 -10.96 7.42 -9.04
N ARG A 181 -11.48 8.64 -9.14
CA ARG A 181 -12.89 8.92 -8.86
C ARG A 181 -13.76 8.39 -10.00
N VAL A 182 -14.79 7.63 -9.65
CA VAL A 182 -15.77 7.05 -10.58
C VAL A 182 -17.16 7.53 -10.18
N TYR A 183 -17.97 7.83 -11.20
CA TYR A 183 -19.37 8.23 -11.08
C TYR A 183 -20.24 7.15 -11.74
N PRO A 184 -20.76 6.15 -10.97
CA PRO A 184 -21.46 5.00 -11.54
C PRO A 184 -22.71 5.37 -12.34
N ASN A 185 -23.35 6.47 -11.97
CA ASN A 185 -24.57 6.97 -12.61
C ASN A 185 -24.29 7.83 -13.86
N GLY A 186 -23.02 8.00 -14.24
CA GLY A 186 -22.60 8.70 -15.45
C GLY A 186 -23.16 10.13 -15.52
N ARG A 187 -23.90 10.42 -16.61
CA ARG A 187 -24.45 11.75 -16.90
C ARG A 187 -25.48 12.22 -15.87
N MET A 188 -26.13 11.28 -15.20
CA MET A 188 -27.13 11.56 -14.18
C MET A 188 -26.47 12.29 -13.00
N ALA A 189 -27.01 13.47 -12.67
CA ALA A 189 -26.46 14.38 -11.67
C ALA A 189 -25.04 14.95 -11.98
N ALA A 190 -24.54 14.86 -13.23
CA ALA A 190 -23.21 15.34 -13.59
C ALA A 190 -22.93 16.80 -13.18
N HIS A 191 -23.90 17.69 -13.39
CA HIS A 191 -23.80 19.09 -12.98
C HIS A 191 -23.76 19.30 -11.47
N ILE A 192 -24.40 18.41 -10.71
CA ILE A 192 -24.40 18.44 -9.25
C ILE A 192 -23.06 17.96 -8.73
N MET A 193 -22.58 16.83 -9.25
CA MET A 193 -21.30 16.24 -8.87
C MET A 193 -20.14 17.13 -9.27
N GLY A 194 -20.20 17.75 -10.45
CA GLY A 194 -19.19 18.60 -11.07
C GLY A 194 -17.97 17.81 -11.58
N GLY A 195 -17.38 16.97 -10.73
CA GLY A 195 -16.32 16.03 -11.09
C GLY A 195 -15.00 16.29 -10.37
N ALA A 196 -14.11 15.31 -10.46
CA ALA A 196 -12.77 15.33 -9.90
C ALA A 196 -11.69 15.17 -10.98
N SER A 197 -10.47 15.57 -10.67
CA SER A 197 -9.30 15.41 -11.52
C SER A 197 -8.08 15.02 -10.69
N PHE A 198 -7.00 14.66 -11.36
CA PHE A 198 -5.73 14.44 -10.71
C PHE A 198 -5.05 15.78 -10.41
N GLY A 199 -4.77 16.01 -9.13
CA GLY A 199 -3.98 17.15 -8.63
C GLY A 199 -2.48 16.86 -8.74
N GLN A 200 -1.78 16.83 -7.61
CA GLN A 200 -0.38 16.42 -7.59
C GLN A 200 -0.24 14.94 -7.96
N GLN A 201 0.70 14.64 -8.86
CA GLN A 201 0.91 13.29 -9.39
C GLN A 201 2.34 12.84 -9.18
N GLY A 202 2.48 11.80 -8.38
CA GLY A 202 3.69 11.05 -8.16
C GLY A 202 3.75 9.74 -8.93
N VAL A 203 4.85 9.02 -8.76
CA VAL A 203 5.01 7.64 -9.27
C VAL A 203 4.19 6.66 -8.42
N ARG A 204 4.11 6.91 -7.11
CA ARG A 204 3.49 6.00 -6.13
C ARG A 204 2.09 6.39 -5.71
N ALA A 205 1.67 7.62 -6.00
CA ALA A 205 0.36 8.11 -5.64
C ALA A 205 -0.05 9.25 -6.58
N ALA A 206 -1.35 9.49 -6.67
CA ALA A 206 -1.92 10.65 -7.34
C ALA A 206 -3.06 11.19 -6.50
N GLU A 207 -3.06 12.50 -6.31
CA GLU A 207 -4.07 13.21 -5.55
C GLU A 207 -5.35 13.30 -6.36
N VAL A 208 -6.50 13.05 -5.73
CA VAL A 208 -7.82 13.26 -6.34
C VAL A 208 -8.42 14.54 -5.77
N ILE A 209 -8.53 15.56 -6.62
CA ILE A 209 -9.09 16.87 -6.25
C ILE A 209 -10.43 17.10 -6.92
N GLY A 210 -11.39 17.65 -6.18
CA GLY A 210 -12.63 18.16 -6.72
C GLY A 210 -12.39 19.39 -7.60
N VAL A 211 -13.03 19.46 -8.76
CA VAL A 211 -12.82 20.55 -9.73
C VAL A 211 -14.08 21.41 -9.90
N ALA A 212 -15.26 20.86 -9.62
CA ALA A 212 -16.51 21.61 -9.61
C ALA A 212 -17.57 20.92 -8.75
N GLY A 213 -18.73 21.58 -8.60
CA GLY A 213 -19.91 20.99 -7.97
C GLY A 213 -19.67 20.59 -6.51
N ILE A 214 -20.37 19.53 -6.09
CA ILE A 214 -20.25 18.95 -4.74
C ILE A 214 -18.83 18.46 -4.46
N GLU A 215 -18.14 17.94 -5.47
CA GLU A 215 -16.75 17.49 -5.31
C GLU A 215 -15.83 18.64 -4.88
N LEU A 216 -15.96 19.83 -5.48
CA LEU A 216 -15.17 21.00 -5.08
C LEU A 216 -15.70 21.63 -3.79
N PHE A 217 -17.02 21.73 -3.63
CA PHE A 217 -17.61 22.42 -2.48
C PHE A 217 -17.32 21.69 -1.15
N PHE A 218 -17.35 20.36 -1.16
CA PHE A 218 -17.04 19.54 0.01
C PHE A 218 -15.61 18.98 -0.01
N GLU A 219 -14.70 19.60 -0.74
CA GLU A 219 -13.32 19.12 -0.90
C GLU A 219 -12.65 18.82 0.45
N ASP A 220 -12.73 19.76 1.40
CA ASP A 220 -12.11 19.63 2.72
C ASP A 220 -12.68 18.45 3.51
N ARG A 221 -14.02 18.25 3.47
CA ARG A 221 -14.69 17.15 4.15
C ARG A 221 -14.39 15.81 3.47
N LEU A 222 -14.42 15.77 2.15
CA LEU A 222 -14.21 14.55 1.37
C LEU A 222 -12.78 14.03 1.50
N ARG A 223 -11.81 14.90 1.82
CA ARG A 223 -10.40 14.54 2.01
C ARG A 223 -9.98 14.36 3.46
N ASP A 224 -10.85 14.68 4.41
CA ASP A 224 -10.55 14.58 5.83
C ASP A 224 -10.32 13.11 6.22
N PRO A 225 -9.09 12.74 6.65
CA PRO A 225 -8.76 11.37 7.02
C PRO A 225 -9.68 10.76 8.08
N ASP A 226 -10.23 11.60 8.97
CA ASP A 226 -11.11 11.16 10.05
C ASP A 226 -12.55 10.89 9.55
N GLN A 227 -12.88 11.30 8.33
CA GLN A 227 -14.21 11.18 7.72
C GLN A 227 -14.22 10.33 6.44
N ILE A 228 -13.10 9.72 6.03
CA ILE A 228 -13.03 8.87 4.83
C ILE A 228 -14.09 7.75 4.86
N ASP A 229 -14.27 7.13 6.03
CA ASP A 229 -15.22 6.02 6.23
C ASP A 229 -16.67 6.48 6.42
N GLN A 230 -16.93 7.78 6.36
CA GLN A 230 -18.26 8.38 6.53
C GLN A 230 -18.72 9.01 5.22
N PRO A 231 -19.59 8.33 4.45
CA PRO A 231 -20.07 8.86 3.17
C PRO A 231 -20.75 10.22 3.32
N LEU A 232 -20.50 11.11 2.36
CA LEU A 232 -21.26 12.34 2.20
C LEU A 232 -22.63 12.01 1.63
N GLU A 233 -23.65 12.02 2.49
CA GLU A 233 -25.04 11.87 2.09
C GLU A 233 -25.62 13.17 1.55
N LEU A 234 -26.23 13.10 0.37
CA LEU A 234 -26.92 14.22 -0.28
C LEU A 234 -28.42 14.09 -0.11
N SER A 235 -29.14 15.22 -0.16
CA SER A 235 -30.60 15.25 -0.18
C SER A 235 -31.23 14.69 -1.45
N LEU A 236 -30.42 14.43 -2.48
CA LEU A 236 -30.87 13.94 -3.77
C LEU A 236 -31.49 12.55 -3.66
N ASP A 237 -32.55 12.33 -4.42
CA ASP A 237 -33.09 11.01 -4.68
C ASP A 237 -32.78 10.62 -6.12
N LEU A 238 -31.94 9.60 -6.29
CA LEU A 238 -31.52 9.14 -7.61
C LEU A 238 -32.68 8.63 -8.49
N THR A 239 -33.73 8.04 -7.92
CA THR A 239 -34.91 7.58 -8.69
C THR A 239 -35.66 8.79 -9.26
N VAL A 240 -35.86 9.79 -8.42
CA VAL A 240 -36.58 11.01 -8.81
C VAL A 240 -35.75 11.81 -9.80
N GLN A 241 -34.44 11.94 -9.56
CA GLN A 241 -33.49 12.54 -10.49
C GLN A 241 -33.54 11.88 -11.87
N ALA A 242 -33.52 10.54 -11.95
CA ALA A 242 -33.62 9.80 -13.21
C ALA A 242 -34.93 10.11 -13.95
N THR A 243 -36.05 10.07 -13.22
CA THR A 243 -37.39 10.31 -13.77
C THR A 243 -37.51 11.74 -14.31
N VAL A 244 -37.04 12.75 -13.56
CA VAL A 244 -37.08 14.15 -13.98
C VAL A 244 -36.19 14.38 -15.20
N THR A 245 -35.00 13.77 -15.25
CA THR A 245 -34.11 13.82 -16.42
C THR A 245 -34.79 13.26 -17.67
N GLU A 246 -35.39 12.08 -17.59
CA GLU A 246 -36.08 11.45 -18.73
C GLU A 246 -37.21 12.33 -19.28
N VAL A 247 -38.04 12.89 -18.39
CA VAL A 247 -39.14 13.79 -18.76
C VAL A 247 -38.62 15.07 -19.43
N LEU A 248 -37.56 15.68 -18.89
CA LEU A 248 -36.94 16.88 -19.46
C LEU A 248 -36.29 16.60 -20.81
N GLU A 249 -35.63 15.46 -20.99
CA GLU A 249 -35.07 15.07 -22.27
C GLU A 249 -36.16 14.92 -23.34
N GLY A 250 -37.27 14.26 -22.99
CA GLY A 250 -38.44 14.12 -23.85
C GLY A 250 -39.01 15.49 -24.24
N GLY A 251 -39.27 16.35 -23.26
CA GLY A 251 -39.80 17.69 -23.47
C GLY A 251 -38.86 18.58 -24.31
N LYS A 252 -37.56 18.56 -24.03
CA LYS A 252 -36.54 19.29 -24.79
C LYS A 252 -36.52 18.86 -26.27
N LYS A 253 -36.57 17.55 -26.54
CA LYS A 253 -36.61 16.99 -27.90
C LYS A 253 -37.89 17.41 -28.62
N MET A 254 -39.05 17.29 -27.97
CA MET A 254 -40.35 17.66 -28.54
C MET A 254 -40.43 19.15 -28.91
N LEU A 255 -39.89 20.01 -28.06
CA LEU A 255 -39.94 21.47 -28.25
C LEU A 255 -38.77 22.02 -29.07
N ASN A 256 -37.84 21.16 -29.50
CA ASN A 256 -36.56 21.55 -30.12
C ASN A 256 -35.82 22.64 -29.33
N ALA A 257 -35.84 22.53 -28.00
CA ALA A 257 -35.25 23.52 -27.11
C ALA A 257 -33.73 23.35 -27.03
N ARG A 258 -33.01 24.46 -26.89
CA ARG A 258 -31.54 24.47 -26.74
C ARG A 258 -31.09 23.82 -25.43
N GLY A 259 -31.78 24.13 -24.34
CA GLY A 259 -31.54 23.58 -23.01
C GLY A 259 -32.83 23.37 -22.23
N ALA A 260 -32.75 22.70 -21.09
CA ALA A 260 -33.88 22.50 -20.19
C ALA A 260 -33.39 22.29 -18.75
N THR A 261 -34.11 22.83 -17.77
CA THR A 261 -33.75 22.76 -16.35
C THR A 261 -34.98 22.44 -15.52
N ALA A 262 -34.82 21.65 -14.47
CA ALA A 262 -35.83 21.53 -13.42
C ALA A 262 -35.18 21.40 -12.04
N VAL A 263 -35.88 21.94 -11.05
CA VAL A 263 -35.56 21.81 -9.63
C VAL A 263 -36.79 21.23 -8.94
N LEU A 264 -36.61 20.15 -8.20
CA LEU A 264 -37.62 19.62 -7.30
C LEU A 264 -37.13 19.75 -5.87
N MET A 265 -37.97 20.32 -5.02
CA MET A 265 -37.64 20.62 -3.63
C MET A 265 -38.74 20.09 -2.71
N ASP A 266 -38.35 19.57 -1.55
CA ASP A 266 -39.28 19.27 -0.48
C ASP A 266 -39.71 20.58 0.20
N VAL A 267 -41.02 20.83 0.23
CA VAL A 267 -41.60 22.09 0.73
C VAL A 267 -41.50 22.24 2.25
N HIS A 268 -41.33 21.14 2.99
CA HIS A 268 -41.27 21.14 4.44
C HIS A 268 -39.84 21.26 4.95
N THR A 269 -38.87 20.63 4.27
CA THR A 269 -37.46 20.64 4.69
C THR A 269 -36.59 21.64 3.92
N GLY A 270 -37.04 22.09 2.74
CA GLY A 270 -36.24 22.91 1.83
C GLY A 270 -35.15 22.13 1.09
N GLU A 271 -35.13 20.79 1.24
CA GLU A 271 -34.15 19.92 0.59
C GLU A 271 -34.37 19.86 -0.92
N VAL A 272 -33.27 19.91 -1.69
CA VAL A 272 -33.34 19.70 -3.14
C VAL A 272 -33.30 18.20 -3.42
N ILE A 273 -34.42 17.67 -3.92
CA ILE A 273 -34.61 16.24 -4.21
C ILE A 273 -34.07 15.88 -5.60
N SER A 274 -34.18 16.80 -6.55
CA SER A 274 -33.67 16.63 -7.91
C SER A 274 -33.27 17.98 -8.50
N LEU A 275 -32.13 18.01 -9.19
CA LEU A 275 -31.63 19.17 -9.93
C LEU A 275 -31.11 18.72 -11.29
N VAL A 276 -31.84 19.05 -12.35
CA VAL A 276 -31.49 18.65 -13.72
C VAL A 276 -31.20 19.88 -14.55
N SER A 277 -30.12 19.83 -15.32
CA SER A 277 -29.79 20.81 -16.37
C SER A 277 -29.34 20.06 -17.61
N LEU A 278 -29.88 20.43 -18.77
CA LEU A 278 -29.58 19.87 -20.08
C LEU A 278 -29.11 20.99 -21.03
N PRO A 279 -28.09 20.77 -21.88
CA PRO A 279 -27.37 19.51 -22.08
C PRO A 279 -26.45 19.15 -20.90
N ASP A 280 -26.27 17.87 -20.64
CA ASP A 280 -25.36 17.34 -19.63
C ASP A 280 -24.10 16.71 -20.24
N PHE A 281 -23.19 16.28 -19.36
CA PHE A 281 -21.90 15.68 -19.71
C PHE A 281 -21.66 14.42 -18.88
N ASP A 282 -20.71 13.58 -19.29
CA ASP A 282 -20.26 12.45 -18.47
C ASP A 282 -19.11 12.90 -17.55
N PRO A 283 -19.26 12.90 -16.22
CA PRO A 283 -18.21 13.30 -15.30
C PRO A 283 -17.00 12.34 -15.29
N ASN A 284 -17.17 11.09 -15.76
CA ASN A 284 -16.04 10.16 -15.94
C ASN A 284 -15.15 10.54 -17.14
N ASN A 285 -15.72 11.28 -18.10
CA ASN A 285 -15.05 11.81 -19.29
C ASN A 285 -15.38 13.29 -19.47
N ARG A 286 -15.03 14.09 -18.45
CA ARG A 286 -15.37 15.51 -18.42
C ARG A 286 -14.74 16.27 -19.60
N PRO A 287 -15.53 17.02 -20.39
CA PRO A 287 -14.98 17.86 -21.45
C PRO A 287 -14.15 19.00 -20.84
N ALA A 288 -13.10 19.41 -21.56
CA ALA A 288 -12.37 20.62 -21.19
C ALA A 288 -13.32 21.82 -21.25
N PRO A 289 -13.26 22.74 -20.27
CA PRO A 289 -14.05 23.96 -20.34
C PRO A 289 -13.67 24.73 -21.63
N PRO A 290 -14.65 25.22 -22.40
CA PRO A 290 -14.35 26.02 -23.59
C PRO A 290 -13.57 27.27 -23.18
N THR A 291 -12.40 27.47 -23.79
CA THR A 291 -11.54 28.65 -23.54
C THR A 291 -11.96 29.86 -24.39
N GLU A 292 -12.83 29.65 -25.38
CA GLU A 292 -13.38 30.66 -26.28
C GLU A 292 -14.83 30.30 -26.63
N GLY A 293 -15.68 31.31 -26.85
CA GLY A 293 -17.10 31.15 -27.22
C GLY A 293 -18.09 31.37 -26.07
N GLU A 294 -19.39 31.31 -26.38
CA GLU A 294 -20.45 31.35 -25.35
C GLU A 294 -20.50 30.01 -24.59
N PRO A 295 -20.44 30.01 -23.25
CA PRO A 295 -20.72 28.82 -22.45
C PRO A 295 -22.20 28.47 -22.64
N ALA A 296 -22.47 27.33 -23.26
CA ALA A 296 -23.83 26.78 -23.38
C ALA A 296 -24.32 26.21 -22.05
#